data_AF-A0A3B0WE21-F1
#
_entry.id   AF-A0A3B0WE21-F1
#
_cell.length_a   1.000
_cell.length_b   1.000
_cell.length_c   1.000
_cell.angle_alpha   90.00
_cell.angle_beta   90.00
_cell.angle_gamma   90.00
#
_symmetry.space_group_name_H-M   'P 1'
#
loop_
_entity.id
_entity.type
_entity.pdbx_description
1 polymer ?
#
loop_
_entity_poly.entity_id
_entity_poly.type
_entity_poly.pdbx_seq_one_letter_code
_entity_poly.pdbx_strand_id
1 'polypeptide(L)'
;MQYSTEFEATIKDMVQKGRGILAADESAPTIAKRFNAIDVKSSEENRRIWRSLLASTPNLGGYISGIILFEETLTQKTAEAKPIPQAAW
;
A
#
# COMPACT_ATOMS: atom_id res chain seq x y z
N MET A 1 -1.95 27.43 -12.06
CA MET A 1 -3.15 26.79 -12.65
C MET A 1 -2.95 25.29 -12.89
N GLN A 2 -1.86 24.85 -13.53
CA GLN A 2 -1.60 23.43 -13.84
C GLN A 2 -1.68 22.49 -12.62
N TYR A 3 -1.09 22.85 -11.48
CA TYR A 3 -1.14 22.03 -10.26
C TYR A 3 -2.55 21.87 -9.66
N SER A 4 -3.45 22.86 -9.85
CA SER A 4 -4.84 22.74 -9.37
C SER A 4 -5.56 21.63 -10.12
N THR A 5 -5.38 21.59 -11.44
CA THR A 5 -6.01 20.58 -12.31
C THR A 5 -5.50 19.17 -12.01
N GLU A 6 -4.21 19.01 -11.73
CA GLU A 6 -3.61 17.72 -11.37
C GLU A 6 -4.11 17.20 -10.00
N PHE A 7 -4.19 18.06 -8.99
CA PHE A 7 -4.75 17.67 -7.69
C PHE A 7 -6.24 17.34 -7.78
N GLU A 8 -7.02 18.11 -8.55
CA GLU A 8 -8.43 17.82 -8.79
C GLU A 8 -8.62 16.47 -9.50
N ALA A 9 -7.77 16.13 -10.48
CA ALA A 9 -7.79 14.83 -11.15
C ALA A 9 -7.47 13.70 -10.16
N THR A 10 -6.42 13.86 -9.35
CA THR A 10 -6.04 12.88 -8.32
C THR A 10 -7.16 12.65 -7.31
N ILE A 11 -7.80 13.72 -6.82
CA ILE A 11 -8.93 13.62 -5.90
C ILE A 11 -10.08 12.86 -6.54
N LYS A 12 -10.44 13.17 -7.80
CA LYS A 12 -11.50 12.46 -8.53
C LYS A 12 -11.21 10.97 -8.68
N ASP A 13 -9.95 10.59 -8.95
CA ASP A 13 -9.55 9.19 -9.05
C ASP A 13 -9.55 8.48 -7.70
N MET A 14 -9.21 9.18 -6.62
CA MET A 14 -9.23 8.63 -5.25
C MET A 14 -10.65 8.38 -4.71
N VAL A 15 -11.66 9.16 -5.11
CA VAL A 15 -13.02 9.10 -4.52
C VAL A 15 -14.08 8.44 -5.42
N GLN A 16 -13.64 7.59 -6.36
CA GLN A 16 -14.55 6.88 -7.26
C GLN A 16 -15.58 6.03 -6.50
N LYS A 17 -16.85 6.07 -6.95
CA LYS A 17 -17.95 5.31 -6.32
C LYS A 17 -17.64 3.81 -6.33
N GLY A 18 -17.74 3.17 -5.17
CA GLY A 18 -17.46 1.75 -5.01
C GLY A 18 -15.99 1.40 -4.78
N ARG A 19 -15.09 2.40 -4.76
CA ARG A 19 -13.68 2.24 -4.37
C ARG A 19 -13.38 3.01 -3.09
N GLY A 20 -12.39 2.54 -2.34
CA GLY A 20 -11.89 3.17 -1.10
C GLY A 20 -10.37 3.26 -1.05
N ILE A 21 -9.84 3.69 0.09
CA ILE A 21 -8.39 3.79 0.33
C ILE A 21 -7.97 2.69 1.30
N LEU A 22 -6.89 1.98 0.98
CA LEU A 22 -6.26 1.02 1.89
C LEU A 22 -5.15 1.73 2.67
N ALA A 23 -5.32 1.83 3.99
CA ALA A 23 -4.26 2.32 4.88
C ALA A 23 -3.31 1.15 5.22
N ALA A 24 -2.13 1.13 4.59
CA ALA A 24 -1.05 0.17 4.84
C ALA A 24 0.23 0.91 5.26
N ASP A 25 0.07 1.98 6.02
CA ASP A 25 1.10 2.92 6.46
C ASP A 25 1.56 2.66 7.90
N GLU A 26 1.31 1.47 8.45
CA GLU A 26 1.73 1.15 9.80
C GLU A 26 3.25 1.27 9.93
N SER A 27 3.68 2.11 10.88
CA SER A 27 5.08 2.26 11.28
C SER A 27 5.64 0.97 11.90
N ALA A 28 6.96 0.88 11.99
CA ALA A 28 7.67 -0.27 12.57
C ALA A 28 7.12 -0.75 13.94
N PRO A 29 6.86 0.11 14.95
CA PRO A 29 6.29 -0.35 16.22
C PRO A 29 4.83 -0.78 16.10
N THR A 30 4.05 -0.17 15.20
CA THR A 30 2.64 -0.50 15.01
C THR A 30 2.49 -1.86 14.35
N ILE A 31 3.21 -2.12 13.25
CA ILE A 31 3.18 -3.41 12.56
C ILE A 31 3.78 -4.52 13.41
N ALA A 32 4.79 -4.23 14.24
CA ALA A 32 5.34 -5.21 15.18
C ALA A 32 4.29 -5.72 16.17
N LYS A 33 3.41 -4.84 16.69
CA LYS A 33 2.30 -5.27 17.56
C LYS A 33 1.31 -6.18 16.83
N ARG A 34 1.05 -5.94 15.54
CA ARG A 34 0.15 -6.76 14.71
C ARG A 34 0.76 -8.13 14.45
N PHE A 35 2.05 -8.20 14.12
CA PHE A 35 2.75 -9.46 13.88
C PHE A 35 2.93 -10.29 15.15
N ASN A 36 3.21 -9.65 16.29
CA ASN A 36 3.31 -10.35 17.58
C ASN A 36 2.00 -11.05 17.98
N ALA A 37 0.84 -10.50 17.59
CA ALA A 37 -0.45 -11.12 17.89
C ALA A 37 -0.70 -12.44 17.12
N ILE A 38 0.13 -12.74 16.11
CA ILE A 38 0.08 -13.94 15.29
C ILE A 38 1.42 -14.70 15.29
N ASP A 39 2.26 -14.47 16.31
CA ASP A 39 3.57 -15.11 16.50
C ASP A 39 4.55 -14.93 15.32
N VAL A 40 4.44 -13.82 14.59
CA VAL A 40 5.35 -13.45 13.50
C VAL A 40 6.37 -12.43 13.99
N LYS A 41 7.65 -12.65 13.66
CA LYS A 41 8.72 -11.67 13.94
C LYS A 41 8.60 -10.46 13.00
N SER A 42 8.71 -9.25 13.53
CA SER A 42 8.81 -8.01 12.72
C SER A 42 10.20 -7.78 12.15
N SER A 43 10.60 -8.60 11.18
CA SER A 43 11.75 -8.32 10.31
C SER A 43 11.33 -7.42 9.14
N GLU A 44 12.30 -6.73 8.54
CA GLU A 44 12.08 -5.98 7.29
C GLU A 44 11.50 -6.88 6.19
N GLU A 45 12.03 -8.10 6.05
CA GLU A 45 11.54 -9.07 5.07
C GLU A 45 10.07 -9.45 5.30
N ASN A 46 9.65 -9.68 6.55
CA ASN A 46 8.25 -10.00 6.83
C ASN A 46 7.32 -8.82 6.57
N ARG A 47 7.78 -7.59 6.85
CA ARG A 47 7.02 -6.37 6.50
C ARG A 47 6.92 -6.21 4.98
N ARG A 48 8.00 -6.44 4.24
CA ARG A 48 8.03 -6.42 2.78
C ARG A 48 7.07 -7.46 2.19
N ILE A 49 7.13 -8.71 2.67
CA ILE A 49 6.23 -9.79 2.23
C ILE A 49 4.77 -9.41 2.48
N TRP A 50 4.46 -8.91 3.67
CA TRP A 50 3.10 -8.50 4.02
C TRP A 50 2.58 -7.39 3.10
N ARG A 51 3.37 -6.34 2.86
CA ARG A 51 2.99 -5.24 1.96
C ARG A 51 2.90 -5.68 0.51
N SER A 52 3.81 -6.55 0.08
CA SER A 52 3.77 -7.16 -1.24
C SER A 52 2.48 -7.95 -1.43
N LEU A 53 2.09 -8.78 -0.46
CA LEU A 53 0.85 -9.57 -0.49
C LEU A 53 -0.38 -8.68 -0.62
N LEU A 54 -0.46 -7.60 0.17
CA LEU A 54 -1.56 -6.64 0.06
C LEU A 54 -1.60 -6.01 -1.33
N ALA A 55 -0.48 -5.48 -1.80
CA ALA A 55 -0.43 -4.75 -3.07
C ALA A 55 -0.59 -5.68 -4.29
N SER A 56 -0.19 -6.94 -4.24
CA SER A 56 -0.31 -7.89 -5.36
C SER A 56 -1.62 -8.68 -5.37
N THR A 57 -2.59 -8.33 -4.50
CA THR A 57 -3.89 -8.99 -4.46
C THR A 57 -4.60 -8.86 -5.82
N PRO A 58 -4.99 -9.97 -6.47
CA PRO A 58 -5.68 -9.91 -7.75
C PRO A 58 -6.97 -9.09 -7.68
N ASN A 59 -7.18 -8.23 -8.68
CA ASN A 59 -8.36 -7.36 -8.78
C ASN A 59 -8.53 -6.34 -7.64
N LEU A 60 -7.50 -6.07 -6.84
CA LEU A 60 -7.57 -5.06 -5.76
C LEU A 60 -8.04 -3.70 -6.26
N GLY A 61 -7.58 -3.28 -7.45
CA GLY A 61 -7.96 -2.02 -8.09
C GLY A 61 -9.47 -1.88 -8.35
N GLY A 62 -10.24 -2.96 -8.37
CA GLY A 62 -11.70 -2.91 -8.49
C GLY A 62 -12.40 -2.30 -7.27
N TYR A 63 -11.74 -2.31 -6.10
CA TYR A 63 -12.31 -1.87 -4.82
C TYR A 63 -11.47 -0.81 -4.12
N ILE A 64 -10.19 -0.66 -4.48
CA ILE A 64 -9.28 0.29 -3.85
C ILE A 64 -8.74 1.25 -4.90
N SER A 65 -8.85 2.55 -4.65
CA SER A 65 -8.37 3.65 -5.50
C SER A 65 -6.95 4.10 -5.15
N GLY A 66 -6.50 3.84 -3.93
CA GLY A 66 -5.16 4.17 -3.48
C GLY A 66 -4.74 3.42 -2.23
N ILE A 67 -3.44 3.34 -2.02
CA ILE A 67 -2.83 2.73 -0.84
C ILE A 67 -1.95 3.78 -0.16
N ILE A 68 -2.16 4.00 1.13
CA ILE A 68 -1.26 4.82 1.95
C ILE A 68 -0.14 3.89 2.42
N LEU A 69 1.11 4.24 2.12
CA LEU A 69 2.28 3.41 2.41
C LEU A 69 3.22 4.10 3.39
N PHE A 70 3.89 3.30 4.22
CA PHE A 70 4.98 3.78 5.05
C PHE A 70 6.26 3.97 4.20
N GLU A 71 7.13 4.88 4.60
CA GLU A 71 8.33 5.26 3.83
C GLU A 71 9.22 4.05 3.47
N GLU A 72 9.41 3.11 4.40
CA GLU A 72 10.15 1.86 4.16
C GLU A 72 9.58 1.07 2.95
N THR A 73 8.25 1.08 2.78
CA THR A 73 7.57 0.32 1.74
C THR A 73 7.67 0.98 0.36
N LEU A 74 7.87 2.30 0.30
CA LEU A 74 7.98 3.03 -0.97
C LEU A 74 9.22 2.63 -1.79
N THR A 75 10.30 2.20 -1.11
CA THR A 75 11.57 1.78 -1.75
C THR A 75 11.68 0.27 -1.94
N GLN A 76 10.76 -0.51 -1.35
CA GLN A 76 10.73 -1.96 -1.41
C GLN A 76 10.17 -2.50 -2.74
N LYS A 77 10.55 -3.73 -3.06
CA LYS A 77 10.09 -4.48 -4.24
C LYS A 77 9.40 -5.79 -3.85
N THR A 78 8.49 -6.25 -4.69
CA THR A 78 7.90 -7.59 -4.62
C THR A 78 8.94 -8.67 -4.94
N ALA A 79 8.58 -9.94 -4.78
CA ALA A 79 9.46 -11.06 -5.17
C ALA A 79 9.78 -11.06 -6.68
N GLU A 80 8.89 -10.52 -7.50
CA GLU A 80 9.01 -10.35 -8.95
C GLU A 80 9.77 -9.07 -9.33
N ALA A 81 10.45 -8.43 -8.37
CA ALA A 81 11.20 -7.18 -8.53
C ALA A 81 10.38 -5.95 -8.98
N LYS A 82 9.04 -6.00 -8.90
CA LYS A 82 8.16 -4.85 -9.15
C LYS A 82 8.18 -3.91 -7.93
N PRO A 83 8.29 -2.58 -8.08
CA PRO A 83 8.12 -1.66 -6.96
C PRO A 83 6.74 -1.88 -6.30
N ILE A 84 6.69 -2.00 -4.98
CA ILE A 84 5.42 -2.23 -4.25
C ILE A 84 4.34 -1.19 -4.60
N PRO A 85 4.64 0.13 -4.72
CA PRO A 85 3.65 1.13 -5.13
C PRO A 85 3.01 0.89 -6.50
N GLN A 86 3.69 0.14 -7.37
CA GLN A 86 3.21 -0.19 -8.71
C GLN A 86 2.53 -1.56 -8.75
N ALA A 87 2.66 -2.39 -7.70
CA ALA A 87 2.19 -3.78 -7.71
C ALA A 87 0.66 -3.93 -7.80
N ALA A 88 -0.09 -2.94 -7.30
CA ALA A 88 -1.55 -2.94 -7.26
C ALA A 88 -2.25 -2.60 -8.59
N TRP A 89 -1.48 -2.20 -9.61
CA TRP A 89 -1.97 -1.70 -10.90
C TRP A 89 -1.40 -2.51 -12.07
#